data_AF-A0A960KXS5-F1
#
_entry.id   AF-A0A960KXS5-F1
#
_cell.length_a   1.000
_cell.length_b   1.000
_cell.length_c   1.000
_cell.angle_alpha   90.00
_cell.angle_beta   90.00
_cell.angle_gamma   90.00
#
_symmetry.space_group_name_H-M   'P 1'
#
loop_
_entity.id
_entity.type
_entity.pdbx_description
1 polymer ?
#
loop_
_entity_poly.entity_id
_entity_poly.type
_entity_poly.pdbx_seq_one_letter_code
_entity_poly.pdbx_strand_id
1 'polypeptide(L)'
;MKRLMAWLKELLSQEGQPTDSQTVLGLRMYQTKEAMTLMALGAVVGCIAGFAGVVLNLSVHQLEHLRHQLPNPLYQLFFPACGAVLGIFIQQRIFRDMSGHGVPDVIRSVTIGRGILPSRMLFSRLVSSFLTVGSGGAAGLEGPIVVSGAAAGSLVSRLFKMPERHRSLLIACG
;
A
#
# COMPACT_ATOMS: atom_id res chain seq x y z
N MET A 1 -21.36 42.87 42.38
CA MET A 1 -21.31 43.33 40.97
C MET A 1 -19.91 43.78 40.50
N LYS A 2 -19.20 44.67 41.22
CA LYS A 2 -17.87 45.18 40.80
C LYS A 2 -16.76 44.11 40.67
N ARG A 3 -16.73 43.11 41.56
CA ARG A 3 -15.78 41.97 41.48
C ARG A 3 -15.99 41.08 40.25
N LEU A 4 -17.23 40.92 39.80
CA LEU A 4 -17.56 40.09 38.65
C LEU A 4 -17.10 40.75 37.35
N MET A 5 -17.25 42.07 37.23
CA MET A 5 -16.70 42.85 36.12
C MET A 5 -15.17 42.85 36.09
N ALA A 6 -14.51 42.90 37.25
CA ALA A 6 -13.05 42.79 37.32
C ALA A 6 -12.56 41.41 36.83
N TRP A 7 -13.24 40.34 37.24
CA TRP A 7 -12.91 38.98 36.80
C TRP A 7 -13.20 38.75 35.30
N LEU A 8 -14.27 39.35 34.79
CA LEU A 8 -14.61 39.31 33.36
C LEU A 8 -13.58 40.08 32.51
N LYS A 9 -13.05 41.19 33.04
CA LYS A 9 -12.01 41.99 32.37
C LYS A 9 -10.66 41.27 32.37
N GLU A 10 -10.36 40.54 33.44
CA GLU A 10 -9.18 39.66 33.51
C GLU A 10 -9.28 38.51 32.49
N LEU A 11 -10.45 37.87 32.37
CA LEU A 11 -10.70 36.82 31.38
C LEU A 11 -10.58 37.32 29.93
N LEU A 12 -11.17 38.49 29.62
CA LEU A 12 -11.05 39.11 28.29
C LEU A 12 -9.62 39.59 28.01
N SER A 13 -8.81 39.84 29.04
CA SER A 13 -7.40 40.19 28.88
C SER A 13 -6.50 38.97 28.63
N GLN A 14 -6.95 37.75 28.98
CA GLN A 14 -6.20 36.50 28.76
C GLN A 14 -6.45 35.89 27.36
N GLU A 15 -7.57 36.22 26.69
CA GLU A 15 -7.75 35.93 25.25
C GLU A 15 -6.84 36.78 24.35
N GLY A 16 -6.20 37.82 24.91
CA GLY A 16 -5.28 38.72 24.22
C GLY A 16 -3.79 38.31 24.31
N GLN A 17 -3.47 37.05 24.58
CA GLN A 17 -2.09 36.58 24.44
C GLN A 17 -1.73 36.53 22.94
N PRO A 18 -0.72 37.27 22.46
CA PRO A 18 -0.32 37.23 21.06
C PRO A 18 0.19 35.82 20.78
N THR A 19 -0.63 35.02 20.11
CA THR A 19 -0.14 33.81 19.45
C THR A 19 0.80 34.31 18.37
N ASP A 20 2.09 34.30 18.71
CA ASP A 20 3.16 34.88 17.93
C ASP A 20 3.03 34.41 16.48
N SER A 21 2.60 35.31 15.60
CA SER A 21 2.34 35.00 14.19
C SER A 21 3.55 34.33 13.50
N GLN A 22 4.75 34.53 14.04
CA GLN A 22 5.99 33.89 13.63
C GLN A 22 6.06 32.39 14.00
N THR A 23 5.58 31.95 15.17
CA THR A 23 5.57 30.53 15.57
C THR A 23 4.51 29.73 14.82
N VAL A 24 3.32 30.28 14.57
CA VAL A 24 2.32 29.64 13.71
C VAL A 24 2.75 29.57 12.24
N LEU A 25 3.48 30.57 11.72
CA LEU A 25 4.08 30.49 10.37
C LEU A 25 5.19 29.43 10.31
N GLY A 26 6.05 29.34 11.31
CA GLY A 26 7.12 28.33 11.39
C GLY A 26 6.58 26.90 11.42
N LEU A 27 5.52 26.65 12.20
CA LEU A 27 4.84 25.36 12.24
C LEU A 27 4.14 25.02 10.91
N ARG A 28 3.53 26.00 10.24
CA ARG A 28 2.95 25.81 8.89
C ARG A 28 4.02 25.54 7.84
N MET A 29 5.18 26.19 7.90
CA MET A 29 6.31 25.96 6.99
C MET A 29 6.94 24.58 7.20
N TYR A 30 7.04 24.12 8.46
CA TYR A 30 7.49 22.78 8.77
C TYR A 30 6.49 21.71 8.26
N GLN A 31 5.20 21.90 8.51
CA GLN A 31 4.13 21.02 8.02
C GLN A 31 4.03 20.98 6.48
N THR A 32 4.24 22.11 5.79
CA THR A 32 4.18 22.15 4.32
C THR A 32 5.36 21.44 3.67
N LYS A 33 6.56 21.49 4.24
CA LYS A 33 7.71 20.71 3.78
C LYS A 33 7.49 19.20 3.96
N GLU A 34 6.98 18.78 5.11
CA GLU A 34 6.61 17.38 5.34
C GLU A 34 5.52 16.93 4.36
N ALA A 35 4.46 17.72 4.18
CA ALA A 35 3.38 17.42 3.24
C ALA A 35 3.87 17.30 1.79
N MET A 36 4.74 18.20 1.34
CA MET A 36 5.32 18.14 -0.01
C MET A 36 6.19 16.90 -0.20
N THR A 37 6.94 16.49 0.83
CA THR A 37 7.74 15.27 0.81
C THR A 37 6.84 14.02 0.72
N LEU A 38 5.73 14.00 1.46
CA LEU A 38 4.78 12.89 1.42
C LEU A 38 4.05 12.80 0.08
N MET A 39 3.67 13.93 -0.51
CA MET A 39 3.06 13.97 -1.83
C MET A 39 4.02 13.45 -2.91
N ALA A 40 5.29 13.87 -2.86
CA ALA A 40 6.32 13.39 -3.78
C ALA A 40 6.55 11.88 -3.63
N LEU A 41 6.71 11.38 -2.39
CA LEU A 41 6.87 9.95 -2.12
C LEU A 41 5.62 9.15 -2.52
N GLY A 42 4.43 9.67 -2.25
CA GLY A 42 3.16 9.04 -2.66
C GLY A 42 3.04 8.92 -4.17
N ALA A 43 3.42 9.96 -4.92
CA ALA A 43 3.46 9.91 -6.39
C ALA A 43 4.43 8.83 -6.89
N VAL A 44 5.64 8.75 -6.30
CA VAL A 44 6.62 7.71 -6.65
C VAL A 44 6.08 6.31 -6.36
N VAL A 45 5.49 6.10 -5.18
CA VAL A 45 4.89 4.81 -4.80
C VAL A 45 3.75 4.45 -5.76
N GLY A 46 2.85 5.39 -6.06
CA GLY A 46 1.74 5.17 -7.00
C GLY A 46 2.23 4.84 -8.41
N CYS A 47 3.28 5.50 -8.91
CA CYS A 47 3.90 5.15 -10.19
C CYS A 47 4.47 3.73 -10.18
N ILE A 48 5.15 3.33 -9.11
CA ILE A 48 5.72 1.98 -8.97
C ILE A 48 4.60 0.93 -8.92
N ALA A 49 3.56 1.16 -8.12
CA ALA A 49 2.42 0.26 -7.99
C ALA A 49 1.63 0.14 -9.30
N GLY A 50 1.37 1.27 -9.97
CA GLY A 50 0.72 1.29 -11.28
C GLY A 50 1.54 0.57 -12.34
N PHE A 51 2.86 0.81 -12.41
CA PHE A 51 3.74 0.09 -13.32
C PHE A 51 3.74 -1.41 -13.07
N ALA A 52 3.83 -1.83 -11.80
CA ALA A 52 3.74 -3.24 -11.42
C ALA A 52 2.40 -3.88 -11.84
N GLY A 53 1.28 -3.15 -11.69
CA GLY A 53 -0.04 -3.59 -12.15
C GLY A 53 -0.10 -3.78 -13.67
N VAL A 54 0.44 -2.82 -14.44
CA VAL A 54 0.49 -2.93 -15.91
C VAL A 54 1.34 -4.12 -16.35
N VAL A 55 2.52 -4.31 -15.74
CA VAL A 55 3.40 -5.44 -16.04
C VAL A 55 2.70 -6.76 -15.74
N LEU A 56 2.00 -6.87 -14.60
CA LEU A 56 1.26 -8.07 -14.24
C LEU A 56 0.17 -8.38 -15.26
N ASN A 57 -0.66 -7.37 -15.60
CA ASN A 57 -1.77 -7.55 -16.53
C ASN A 57 -1.29 -7.95 -17.93
N LEU A 58 -0.21 -7.31 -18.41
CA LEU A 58 0.40 -7.64 -19.70
C LEU A 58 0.96 -9.07 -19.69
N SER A 59 1.61 -9.48 -18.60
CA SER A 59 2.19 -10.81 -18.47
C SER A 59 1.10 -11.89 -18.49
N VAL A 60 0.00 -11.67 -17.75
CA VAL A 60 -1.15 -12.60 -17.73
C VAL A 60 -1.77 -12.71 -19.11
N HIS A 61 -1.96 -11.58 -19.81
CA HIS A 61 -2.56 -11.59 -21.15
C HIS A 61 -1.68 -12.30 -22.19
N GLN A 62 -0.35 -12.15 -22.10
CA GLN A 62 0.61 -12.90 -22.92
C GLN A 62 0.47 -14.42 -22.72
N LEU A 63 0.38 -14.86 -21.45
CA LEU A 63 0.18 -16.28 -21.12
C LEU A 63 -1.17 -16.80 -21.59
N GLU A 64 -2.22 -16.00 -21.45
CA GLU A 64 -3.56 -16.34 -21.90
C GLU A 64 -3.61 -16.51 -23.42
N HIS A 65 -2.96 -15.62 -24.18
CA HIS A 65 -2.85 -15.72 -25.62
C HIS A 65 -2.07 -16.97 -26.05
N LEU A 66 -0.94 -17.27 -25.39
CA LEU A 66 -0.16 -18.48 -25.64
C LEU A 66 -0.97 -19.75 -25.34
N ARG A 67 -1.81 -19.72 -24.30
CA ARG A 67 -2.75 -20.79 -23.97
C ARG A 67 -3.82 -20.99 -25.04
N HIS A 68 -4.37 -19.91 -25.59
CA HIS A 68 -5.39 -19.99 -26.65
C HIS A 68 -4.86 -20.53 -27.98
N GLN A 69 -3.55 -20.43 -28.23
CA GLN A 69 -2.92 -21.03 -29.40
C GLN A 69 -2.74 -22.55 -29.28
N LEU A 70 -2.95 -23.15 -28.10
CA LEU A 70 -2.88 -24.60 -27.93
C LEU A 70 -4.20 -25.25 -28.41
N PRO A 71 -4.18 -26.07 -29.47
CA PRO A 71 -5.39 -26.60 -30.10
C PRO A 71 -6.09 -27.72 -29.31
N ASN A 72 -5.48 -28.21 -28.24
CA ASN A 72 -5.94 -29.40 -27.53
C ASN A 72 -6.74 -29.07 -26.25
N PRO A 73 -8.02 -29.46 -26.15
CA PRO A 73 -8.88 -29.12 -25.01
C PRO A 73 -8.42 -29.75 -23.68
N LEU A 74 -7.69 -30.88 -23.73
CA LEU A 74 -7.10 -31.52 -22.55
C LEU A 74 -5.99 -30.68 -21.89
N TYR A 75 -5.19 -29.97 -22.69
CA TYR A 75 -4.13 -29.10 -22.16
C TYR A 75 -4.71 -27.84 -21.51
N GLN A 76 -5.85 -27.35 -21.99
CA GLN A 76 -6.59 -26.24 -21.38
C GLN A 76 -7.07 -26.55 -19.95
N LEU A 77 -7.31 -27.83 -19.63
CA LEU A 77 -7.72 -28.27 -18.29
C LEU A 77 -6.52 -28.54 -17.36
N PHE A 78 -5.41 -29.05 -17.90
CA PHE A 78 -4.22 -29.36 -17.10
C PHE A 78 -3.36 -28.13 -16.77
N PHE A 79 -3.31 -27.13 -17.66
CA PHE A 79 -2.55 -25.90 -17.43
C PHE A 79 -2.91 -25.17 -16.12
N PRO A 80 -4.18 -24.89 -15.80
CA PRO A 80 -4.54 -24.22 -14.55
C PRO A 80 -4.20 -25.05 -13.31
N ALA A 81 -4.32 -26.38 -13.37
CA ALA A 81 -3.93 -27.26 -12.27
C ALA A 81 -2.41 -27.21 -12.01
N CYS A 82 -1.60 -27.32 -13.07
CA CYS A 82 -0.14 -27.20 -12.96
C CYS A 82 0.28 -25.81 -12.48
N GLY A 83 -0.34 -24.76 -13.01
CA GLY A 83 -0.08 -23.38 -12.64
C GLY A 83 -0.41 -23.05 -11.19
N ALA A 84 -1.55 -23.52 -10.70
CA ALA A 84 -1.93 -23.37 -9.30
C ALA A 84 -0.98 -24.12 -8.37
N VAL A 85 -0.61 -25.36 -8.71
CA VAL A 85 0.36 -26.15 -7.92
C VAL A 85 1.73 -25.47 -7.89
N LEU A 86 2.23 -25.00 -9.04
CA LEU A 86 3.49 -24.25 -9.12
C LEU A 86 3.42 -22.92 -8.36
N GLY A 87 2.31 -22.20 -8.47
CA GLY A 87 2.07 -20.94 -7.75
C GLY A 87 2.10 -21.12 -6.24
N ILE A 88 1.39 -22.13 -5.72
CA ILE A 88 1.37 -22.49 -4.30
C ILE A 88 2.76 -22.97 -3.86
N PHE A 89 3.40 -23.81 -4.66
CA PHE A 89 4.73 -24.34 -4.36
C PHE A 89 5.77 -23.22 -4.27
N ILE A 90 5.79 -22.30 -5.23
CA ILE A 90 6.69 -21.13 -5.24
C ILE A 90 6.39 -20.21 -4.06
N GLN A 91 5.12 -19.92 -3.78
CA GLN A 91 4.74 -19.06 -2.67
C GLN A 91 5.18 -19.65 -1.32
N GLN A 92 4.98 -20.95 -1.12
CA GLN A 92 5.33 -21.63 0.13
C GLN A 92 6.83 -21.88 0.28
N ARG A 93 7.52 -22.30 -0.79
CA ARG A 93 8.95 -22.68 -0.73
C ARG A 93 9.90 -21.50 -0.87
N ILE A 94 9.63 -20.57 -1.78
CA ILE A 94 10.53 -19.44 -2.07
C ILE A 94 10.26 -18.28 -1.12
N PHE A 95 8.99 -17.87 -1.00
CA PHE A 95 8.65 -16.66 -0.24
C PHE A 95 8.32 -16.93 1.23
N ARG A 96 8.08 -18.20 1.62
CA ARG A 96 7.72 -18.64 2.99
C ARG A 96 6.62 -17.76 3.59
N ASP A 97 5.68 -17.35 2.75
CA ASP A 97 4.65 -16.38 3.09
C ASP A 97 3.38 -17.15 3.49
N MET A 98 3.25 -17.45 4.79
CA MET A 98 2.16 -18.27 5.36
C MET A 98 0.90 -17.46 5.69
N SER A 99 0.97 -16.12 5.64
CA SER A 99 -0.13 -15.22 5.97
C SER A 99 -1.00 -15.01 4.73
N GLY A 100 -2.06 -15.82 4.62
CA GLY A 100 -2.82 -16.03 3.38
C GLY A 100 -4.08 -15.18 3.21
N HIS A 101 -4.24 -14.02 3.85
CA HIS A 101 -5.52 -13.30 3.72
C HIS A 101 -5.52 -12.25 2.61
N GLY A 102 -4.38 -11.83 2.07
CA GLY A 102 -4.41 -10.86 0.98
C GLY A 102 -4.45 -9.44 1.51
N VAL A 103 -5.60 -8.81 1.28
CA VAL A 103 -5.97 -7.43 1.65
C VAL A 103 -6.26 -7.26 3.15
N PRO A 104 -6.92 -8.18 3.87
CA PRO A 104 -7.11 -8.09 5.32
C PRO A 104 -5.80 -8.06 6.11
N ASP A 105 -4.71 -8.66 5.59
CA ASP A 105 -3.38 -8.54 6.20
C ASP A 105 -2.87 -7.09 6.15
N VAL A 106 -3.09 -6.41 5.01
CA VAL A 106 -2.77 -4.99 4.83
C VAL A 106 -3.58 -4.15 5.82
N ILE A 107 -4.90 -4.35 5.86
CA ILE A 107 -5.80 -3.61 6.75
C ILE A 107 -5.39 -3.83 8.22
N ARG A 108 -5.17 -5.08 8.63
CA ARG A 108 -4.71 -5.42 9.98
C ARG A 108 -3.37 -4.75 10.29
N SER A 109 -2.44 -4.72 9.33
CA SER A 109 -1.16 -4.04 9.52
C SER A 109 -1.34 -2.54 9.75
N VAL A 110 -2.19 -1.86 8.97
CA VAL A 110 -2.43 -0.42 9.09
C VAL A 110 -3.16 -0.07 10.38
N THR A 111 -4.12 -0.89 10.81
CA THR A 111 -4.95 -0.62 11.99
C THR A 111 -4.23 -0.94 13.31
N ILE A 112 -3.48 -2.05 13.37
CA ILE A 112 -2.92 -2.57 14.64
C ILE A 112 -1.42 -2.88 14.51
N GLY A 113 -0.99 -3.35 13.33
CA GLY A 113 0.40 -3.77 13.06
C GLY A 113 1.33 -2.63 12.65
N ARG A 114 1.01 -1.39 13.04
CA ARG A 114 1.84 -0.20 12.80
C ARG A 114 1.98 0.21 11.31
N GLY A 115 1.54 -0.60 10.36
CA GLY A 115 1.73 -0.45 8.92
C GLY A 115 3.03 -1.08 8.42
N ILE A 116 3.63 -2.01 9.17
CA ILE A 116 4.86 -2.68 8.71
C ILE A 116 4.47 -3.89 7.86
N LEU A 117 4.75 -3.82 6.56
CA LEU A 117 4.64 -4.97 5.66
C LEU A 117 6.04 -5.52 5.30
N PRO A 118 6.19 -6.86 5.22
CA PRO A 118 7.38 -7.48 4.69
C PRO A 118 7.54 -7.18 3.19
N SER A 119 8.73 -6.74 2.77
CA SER A 119 9.04 -6.43 1.37
C SER A 119 8.88 -7.63 0.42
N ARG A 120 9.01 -8.85 0.95
CA ARG A 120 8.76 -10.09 0.21
C ARG A 120 7.31 -10.20 -0.30
N MET A 121 6.35 -9.55 0.36
CA MET A 121 4.94 -9.54 -0.06
C MET A 121 4.74 -8.81 -1.39
N LEU A 122 5.62 -7.85 -1.72
CA LEU A 122 5.61 -7.13 -3.00
C LEU A 122 5.69 -8.12 -4.17
N PHE A 123 6.70 -8.99 -4.15
CA PHE A 123 6.98 -9.92 -5.22
C PHE A 123 6.18 -11.22 -5.08
N SER A 124 5.97 -11.72 -3.86
CA SER A 124 5.27 -12.99 -3.64
C SER A 124 3.84 -12.96 -4.17
N ARG A 125 3.13 -11.84 -3.99
CA ARG A 125 1.74 -11.67 -4.41
C ARG A 125 1.62 -11.51 -5.92
N LEU A 126 2.50 -10.72 -6.55
CA LEU A 126 2.53 -10.57 -8.01
C LEU A 126 2.83 -11.90 -8.71
N VAL A 127 3.87 -12.62 -8.27
CA VAL A 127 4.27 -13.90 -8.90
C VAL A 127 3.22 -14.97 -8.69
N SER A 128 2.68 -15.11 -7.48
CA SER A 128 1.62 -16.09 -7.18
C SER A 128 0.37 -15.82 -8.03
N SER A 129 -0.03 -14.56 -8.15
CA SER A 129 -1.16 -14.15 -8.97
C SER A 129 -0.92 -14.39 -10.46
N PHE A 130 0.25 -13.99 -10.98
CA PHE A 130 0.64 -14.26 -12.36
C PHE A 130 0.54 -15.74 -12.71
N LEU A 131 1.07 -16.62 -11.85
CA LEU A 131 1.04 -18.06 -12.08
C LEU A 131 -0.38 -18.64 -12.00
N THR A 132 -1.18 -18.16 -11.05
CA THR A 132 -2.55 -18.66 -10.85
C THR A 132 -3.47 -18.18 -11.98
N VAL A 133 -3.52 -16.88 -12.21
CA VAL A 133 -4.42 -16.25 -13.21
C VAL A 133 -3.91 -16.50 -14.63
N GLY A 134 -2.59 -16.38 -14.86
CA GLY A 134 -1.98 -16.65 -16.17
C GLY A 134 -2.14 -18.11 -16.64
N SER A 135 -2.32 -19.05 -15.71
CA SER A 135 -2.59 -20.45 -16.06
C SER A 135 -4.09 -20.73 -16.30
N GLY A 136 -4.96 -19.74 -16.12
CA GLY A 136 -6.42 -19.87 -16.28
C GLY A 136 -7.20 -20.08 -14.99
N GLY A 137 -6.61 -19.76 -13.83
CA GLY A 137 -7.32 -19.79 -12.55
C GLY A 137 -8.35 -18.68 -12.41
N ALA A 138 -9.50 -18.98 -11.82
CA ALA A 138 -10.62 -18.04 -11.59
C ALA A 138 -10.35 -17.10 -10.39
N ALA A 139 -9.27 -16.33 -10.46
CA ALA A 139 -8.92 -15.33 -9.45
C ALA A 139 -8.71 -13.96 -10.10
N GLY A 140 -9.09 -12.89 -9.41
CA GLY A 140 -8.87 -11.52 -9.86
C GLY A 140 -7.44 -11.05 -9.59
N LEU A 141 -6.94 -10.13 -10.43
CA LEU A 141 -5.63 -9.48 -10.27
C LEU A 141 -5.67 -8.33 -9.25
N GLU A 142 -6.86 -7.82 -8.93
CA GLU A 142 -7.09 -6.68 -8.03
C GLU A 142 -6.45 -6.84 -6.65
N GLY A 143 -6.70 -7.99 -6.00
CA GLY A 143 -6.16 -8.23 -4.64
C GLY A 143 -4.64 -8.23 -4.59
N PRO A 144 -3.95 -9.01 -5.44
CA PRO A 144 -2.49 -9.05 -5.51
C PRO A 144 -1.84 -7.71 -5.89
N ILE A 145 -2.45 -6.92 -6.77
CA ILE A 145 -1.96 -5.58 -7.13
C ILE A 145 -2.04 -4.65 -5.92
N VAL A 146 -3.20 -4.59 -5.25
CA VAL A 146 -3.40 -3.74 -4.06
C VAL A 146 -2.45 -4.11 -2.94
N VAL A 147 -2.24 -5.41 -2.68
CA VAL A 147 -1.30 -5.82 -1.62
C VAL A 147 0.15 -5.50 -1.99
N SER A 148 0.51 -5.64 -3.27
CA SER A 148 1.84 -5.26 -3.73
C SER A 148 2.06 -3.75 -3.58
N GLY A 149 1.11 -2.92 -4.01
CA GLY A 149 1.13 -1.46 -3.82
C GLY A 149 1.30 -1.05 -2.35
N ALA A 150 0.50 -1.65 -1.47
CA ALA A 150 0.61 -1.47 -0.02
C ALA A 150 1.99 -1.87 0.53
N ALA A 151 2.56 -2.98 0.06
CA ALA A 151 3.90 -3.42 0.45
C ALA A 151 5.00 -2.46 -0.07
N ALA A 152 4.83 -1.90 -1.27
CA ALA A 152 5.71 -0.88 -1.84
C ALA A 152 5.70 0.41 -0.99
N GLY A 153 4.51 0.90 -0.63
CA GLY A 153 4.34 2.07 0.22
C GLY A 153 4.96 1.87 1.61
N SER A 154 4.78 0.69 2.20
CA SER A 154 5.43 0.33 3.47
C SER A 154 6.95 0.28 3.34
N LEU A 155 7.48 -0.26 2.25
CA LEU A 155 8.93 -0.32 1.99
C LEU A 155 9.54 1.08 1.85
N VAL A 156 8.93 1.94 1.02
CA VAL A 156 9.40 3.32 0.82
C VAL A 156 9.34 4.11 2.12
N SER A 157 8.25 3.98 2.88
CA SER A 157 8.14 4.65 4.18
C SER A 157 9.23 4.21 5.17
N ARG A 158 9.62 2.92 5.16
CA ARG A 158 10.70 2.39 6.01
C ARG A 158 12.07 2.86 5.56
N LEU A 159 12.30 2.93 4.25
CA LEU A 159 13.56 3.42 3.67
C LEU A 159 13.81 4.89 4.07
N PHE A 160 12.76 5.70 4.07
CA PHE A 160 12.79 7.10 4.49
C PHE A 160 12.58 7.30 6.00
N LYS A 161 12.50 6.22 6.80
CA LYS A 161 12.30 6.25 8.26
C LYS A 161 11.11 7.10 8.71
N MET A 162 10.02 7.04 7.95
CA MET A 162 8.81 7.82 8.19
C MET A 162 8.04 7.31 9.43
N PRO A 163 7.38 8.19 10.19
CA PRO A 163 6.55 7.79 11.31
C PRO A 163 5.29 7.06 10.84
N GLU A 164 4.62 6.38 11.76
CA GLU A 164 3.56 5.42 11.44
C GLU A 164 2.38 6.05 10.70
N ARG A 165 2.01 7.29 11.07
CA ARG A 165 0.95 8.05 10.40
C ARG A 165 1.25 8.29 8.92
N HIS A 166 2.49 8.65 8.61
CA HIS A 166 2.95 8.87 7.23
C HIS A 166 3.09 7.57 6.46
N ARG A 167 3.51 6.49 7.14
CA ARG A 167 3.53 5.15 6.55
C ARG A 167 2.15 4.66 6.14
N SER A 168 1.14 4.82 6.99
CA SER A 168 -0.24 4.42 6.64
C SER A 168 -0.79 5.20 5.44
N LEU A 169 -0.42 6.48 5.30
CA LEU A 169 -0.76 7.27 4.11
C LEU A 169 -0.07 6.73 2.84
N LEU A 170 1.24 6.44 2.91
CA LEU A 170 1.99 5.86 1.78
C LEU A 170 1.47 4.48 1.37
N ILE A 171 1.03 3.67 2.34
CA ILE A 171 0.39 2.38 2.09
C ILE A 171 -0.96 2.55 1.38
N ALA A 172 -1.71 3.60 1.70
CA ALA A 172 -2.98 3.90 1.04
C ALA A 172 -2.80 4.52 -0.37
N CYS A 173 -1.64 5.13 -0.65
CA CYS A 173 -1.32 5.70 -1.96
C CYS A 173 -0.86 4.66 -2.99
N GLY A 174 -0.30 3.53 -2.55
CA GLY A 174 0.15 2.44 -3.42
C GLY A 174 -0.97 1.46 -3.71
#